data_AF-A0AAV4ZXM6-F1
#
_entry.id   AF-A0AAV4ZXM6-F1
#
_cell.length_a   1.000
_cell.length_b   1.000
_cell.length_c   1.000
_cell.angle_alpha   90.00
_cell.angle_beta   90.00
_cell.angle_gamma   90.00
#
_symmetry.space_group_name_H-M   'P 1'
#
loop_
_entity.id
_entity.type
_entity.pdbx_description
1 polymer ?
#
loop_
_entity_poly.entity_id
_entity_poly.type
_entity_poly.pdbx_seq_one_letter_code
_entity_poly.pdbx_strand_id
1 'polypeptide(L)' 'MAALPIRRGDEVVFERLDLAEALGIWRHARGRIVGIHGRGGRPATVDVAFEGHAVLERYLLDLFRRIH' A
#
# COMPACT_ATOMS: atom_id res chain seq x y z
N MET A 1 -15.84 4.50 -12.50
CA MET A 1 -14.57 5.27 -12.52
C MET A 1 -13.44 4.29 -12.30
N ALA A 2 -12.60 4.04 -13.31
CA ALA A 2 -11.41 3.20 -13.12
C ALA A 2 -10.44 3.95 -12.20
N ALA A 3 -10.13 3.39 -11.03
CA ALA A 3 -9.09 3.93 -10.16
C ALA A 3 -7.80 4.02 -10.98
N LEU A 4 -7.20 5.21 -11.06
CA LEU A 4 -5.92 5.40 -11.72
C LEU A 4 -4.92 4.39 -11.13
N PRO A 5 -4.12 3.71 -11.97
CA PRO A 5 -3.20 2.69 -11.48
C PRO A 5 -2.19 3.34 -10.54
N ILE A 6 -2.12 2.83 -9.31
CA ILE A 6 -1.08 3.17 -8.33
C ILE A 6 0.28 2.83 -8.94
N ARG A 7 1.25 3.73 -8.78
CA ARG A 7 2.61 3.61 -9.35
C ARG A 7 3.67 3.60 -8.25
N ARG A 8 4.87 3.13 -8.61
CA ARG A 8 6.05 3.30 -7.77
C ARG A 8 6.27 4.79 -7.53
N GLY A 9 6.49 5.16 -6.27
CA GLY A 9 6.65 6.53 -5.83
C GLY A 9 5.37 7.20 -5.32
N ASP A 10 4.18 6.64 -5.62
CA ASP A 10 2.91 7.18 -5.12
C ASP A 10 2.85 7.06 -3.59
N GLU A 11 2.25 8.06 -2.95
CA GLU A 11 1.98 8.02 -1.51
C GLU A 11 0.63 7.37 -1.26
N VAL A 12 0.63 6.44 -0.32
CA VAL A 12 -0.53 5.63 0.04
C VAL A 12 -0.72 5.59 1.54
N VAL A 13 -1.96 5.37 1.95
CA VAL A 13 -2.34 5.07 3.34
C VAL A 13 -3.10 3.75 3.37
N PHE A 14 -3.13 3.09 4.52
CA PHE A 14 -4.03 1.96 4.71
C PHE A 14 -5.48 2.43 4.62
N GLU A 15 -6.25 1.81 3.71
CA GLU A 15 -7.70 1.99 3.68
C GLU A 15 -8.38 1.20 4.81
N ARG A 16 -7.76 0.07 5.19
CA ARG A 16 -8.22 -0.80 6.27
C ARG A 16 -7.51 -0.50 7.59
N LEU A 17 -8.19 0.31 8.41
CA LEU A 17 -7.74 0.72 9.75
C LEU A 17 -7.53 -0.45 10.72
N ASP A 18 -8.32 -1.51 10.57
CA ASP A 18 -8.24 -2.74 11.38
C ASP A 18 -6.94 -3.52 11.10
N LEU A 19 -6.51 -3.56 9.84
CA LEU A 19 -5.26 -4.20 9.45
C LEU A 19 -4.04 -3.37 9.88
N ALA A 20 -4.11 -2.04 9.74
CA ALA A 20 -3.05 -1.15 10.23
C ALA A 20 -2.82 -1.32 11.75
N GLU A 21 -3.90 -1.38 12.53
CA GLU A 21 -3.83 -1.60 13.98
C GLU A 21 -3.21 -2.97 14.33
N ALA A 22 -3.61 -4.04 13.63
CA ALA A 22 -3.04 -5.37 13.83
C ALA A 22 -1.53 -5.44 13.49
N LEU A 23 -1.08 -4.63 12.53
CA LEU A 23 0.33 -4.53 12.15
C LEU A 23 1.13 -3.56 13.03
N GLY A 24 0.49 -2.90 13.99
CA GLY A 24 1.11 -1.86 14.83
C GLY A 24 1.48 -0.60 14.04
N ILE A 25 0.93 -0.44 12.84
CA ILE A 25 1.14 0.72 11.98
C ILE A 25 0.16 1.80 12.41
N TRP A 26 0.67 3.02 12.63
CA TRP A 26 -0.18 4.14 13.02
C TRP A 26 -1.31 4.35 11.99
N ARG A 27 -2.50 4.68 12.51
CA ARG A 27 -3.78 4.84 11.76
C ARG A 27 -3.71 5.82 10.59
N HIS A 28 -2.67 6.66 10.55
CA HIS A 28 -2.41 7.68 9.54
C HIS A 28 -0.99 7.59 8.95
N ALA A 29 -0.30 6.46 9.15
CA ALA A 29 1.02 6.26 8.59
C ALA A 29 0.94 6.37 7.08
N ARG A 30 1.78 7.25 6.52
CA ARG A 30 1.93 7.41 5.09
C ARG A 30 3.03 6.47 4.64
N GLY A 31 2.70 5.68 3.64
CA GLY A 31 3.61 4.76 2.99
C GLY A 31 3.91 5.23 1.57
N ARG A 32 5.11 4.95 1.09
CA ARG A 32 5.45 5.14 -0.32
C ARG A 32 5.58 3.79 -1.00
N ILE A 33 4.97 3.66 -2.18
CA ILE A 33 5.10 2.45 -2.99
C ILE A 33 6.54 2.36 -3.50
N VAL A 34 7.26 1.32 -3.10
CA VAL A 34 8.63 1.05 -3.56
C VAL A 34 8.66 -0.12 -4.56
N GLY A 35 7.69 -1.04 -4.46
CA GLY A 35 7.56 -2.20 -5.33
C GLY A 35 6.13 -2.37 -5.82
N ILE A 36 5.98 -2.78 -7.08
CA ILE A 36 4.69 -3.25 -7.61
C ILE A 36 4.95 -4.58 -8.29
N HIS A 37 4.19 -5.58 -7.87
CA HIS A 37 4.24 -6.94 -8.37
C HIS A 37 2.85 -7.28 -8.93
N GLY A 38 2.73 -7.25 -10.24
CA GLY A 38 1.50 -7.64 -10.92
C GLY A 38 1.85 -8.23 -12.26
N ARG A 39 1.42 -9.48 -12.50
CA ARG A 39 1.54 -10.13 -13.80
C ARG A 39 0.17 -10.70 -14.16
N GLY A 40 -0.34 -10.27 -15.31
CA GLY A 40 -1.54 -10.76 -16.02
C GLY A 40 -2.53 -11.60 -15.20
N GLY A 41 -3.66 -10.98 -14.82
CA GLY A 41 -4.84 -11.68 -14.30
C GLY A 41 -4.84 -12.03 -12.81
N ARG A 42 -3.75 -11.81 -12.07
CA ARG A 42 -3.72 -11.93 -10.60
C ARG A 42 -3.84 -10.55 -9.93
N PRO A 43 -4.42 -10.47 -8.72
CA PRO A 43 -4.45 -9.23 -7.95
C PRO A 43 -3.01 -8.73 -7.75
N ALA A 44 -2.79 -7.44 -8.04
CA ALA A 44 -1.48 -6.82 -7.91
C ALA A 44 -1.12 -6.74 -6.42
N THR A 45 0.11 -7.09 -6.10
CA THR A 45 0.70 -6.83 -4.79
C THR A 45 1.71 -5.71 -4.87
N VAL A 46 1.96 -5.04 -3.75
CA VAL A 46 2.86 -3.90 -3.66
C VAL A 46 3.74 -4.01 -2.43
N ASP A 47 4.91 -3.41 -2.55
CA ASP A 47 5.80 -3.20 -1.42
C ASP A 47 5.71 -1.73 -1.03
N VAL A 48 5.45 -1.48 0.24
CA VAL A 48 5.20 -0.13 0.78
C VAL A 48 6.17 0.15 1.92
N ALA A 49 6.94 1.22 1.79
CA ALA A 49 7.81 1.72 2.84
C ALA A 49 7.03 2.74 3.67
N PHE A 50 6.74 2.42 4.94
CA PHE A 50 6.10 3.33 5.89
C PHE A 50 7.15 4.03 6.75
N GLU A 51 6.97 5.32 7.02
CA GLU A 51 7.86 6.06 7.91
C GLU A 51 7.90 5.43 9.31
N GLY A 52 9.10 5.13 9.79
CA GLY A 52 9.29 4.53 11.12
C GLY A 52 8.95 3.04 11.23
N HIS A 53 8.60 2.37 10.12
CA HIS A 53 8.27 0.94 10.08
C HIS A 53 9.09 0.20 9.02
N ALA A 54 9.18 -1.13 9.17
CA ALA A 54 9.73 -1.99 8.14
C ALA A 54 8.91 -1.90 6.86
N VAL A 55 9.57 -2.16 5.72
CA VAL A 55 8.88 -2.25 4.43
C VAL A 55 7.90 -3.41 4.48
N LEU A 56 6.64 -3.12 4.16
CA LEU A 56 5.61 -4.14 3.99
C LEU A 56 5.72 -4.70 2.58
N GLU A 57 6.07 -5.97 2.47
CA GLU A 57 6.30 -6.62 1.18
C GLU A 57 5.10 -7.46 0.74
N ARG A 58 4.80 -7.42 -0.56
CA ARG A 58 3.77 -8.23 -1.24
C ARG A 58 2.36 -8.14 -0.64
N TYR A 59 1.96 -6.98 -0.14
CA TYR A 59 0.58 -6.72 0.29
C TYR A 59 -0.33 -6.48 -0.90
N LEU A 60 -1.61 -6.86 -0.80
CA LEU A 60 -2.60 -6.58 -1.84
C LEU A 60 -2.76 -5.08 -2.04
N LEU A 61 -2.79 -4.64 -3.30
CA LEU A 61 -2.96 -3.23 -3.66
C LEU A 61 -4.24 -2.64 -3.09
N ASP A 62 -5.32 -3.43 -3.05
CA ASP A 62 -6.65 -3.02 -2.60
C ASP A 62 -6.74 -2.67 -1.09
N LEU A 63 -5.67 -2.93 -0.32
CA LEU A 63 -5.58 -2.54 1.08
C LEU A 63 -5.14 -1.09 1.26
N PHE A 64 -4.69 -0.45 0.18
CA PHE A 64 -4.10 0.87 0.19
C PHE A 64 -4.93 1.86 -0.63
N ARG A 65 -5.09 3.06 -0.08
CA ARG A 65 -5.66 4.20 -0.78
C ARG A 65 -4.54 5.18 -1.15
N ARG A 66 -4.46 5.55 -2.43
CA ARG A 66 -3.55 6.62 -2.87
C ARG A 66 -4.01 7.98 -2.36
N ILE A 67 -3.07 8.74 -1.82
CA ILE A 67 -3.30 10.11 -1.33
C ILE A 67 -2.61 11.17 -2.18
N HIS A 68 -1.47 10.86 -2.82
CA HIS A 68 -0.77 11.73 -3.76
C HIS A 68 -0.09 10.95 -4.89
#